data_AF-A2T9M6-F1
#
_entry.id   AF-A2T9M6-F1
#
_cell.length_a   1.000
_cell.length_b   1.000
_cell.length_c   1.000
_cell.angle_alpha   90.00
_cell.angle_beta   90.00
_cell.angle_gamma   90.00
#
_symmetry.space_group_name_H-M   'P 1'
#
loop_
_entity.id
_entity.type
_entity.pdbx_description
1 polymer ?
#
loop_
_entity_poly.entity_id
_entity_poly.type
_entity_poly.pdbx_seq_one_letter_code
_entity_poly.pdbx_strand_id
1 'polypeptide(L)'
;SEYLLIGSIGHVSDTKMGTFAMHSCQLWSLAALSSWTKIYRSLLFMYLNEVLAHFEIMQHIRFGKLMPFSEAALGRQMEHARLGVMSPLRRRQLELKLEEERRQQAPDQAQTP
;
A
#
# COMPACT_ATOMS: atom_id res chain seq x y z
N SER A 1 -13.88 -5.35 -11.53
CA SER A 1 -14.46 -5.20 -10.19
C SER A 1 -13.98 -3.88 -9.62
N GLU A 2 -14.88 -3.07 -9.07
CA GLU A 2 -14.54 -1.73 -8.52
C GLU A 2 -13.86 -1.80 -7.14
N TYR A 3 -13.97 -2.95 -6.46
CA TYR A 3 -13.41 -3.16 -5.12
C TYR A 3 -12.35 -4.25 -5.13
N LEU A 4 -11.13 -3.91 -4.70
CA LEU A 4 -9.98 -4.83 -4.66
C LEU A 4 -10.31 -6.10 -3.88
N LEU A 5 -10.87 -5.96 -2.68
CA LEU A 5 -11.20 -7.10 -1.81
C LEU A 5 -12.19 -8.06 -2.47
N ILE A 6 -13.25 -7.53 -3.08
CA ILE A 6 -14.28 -8.35 -3.74
C ILE A 6 -13.68 -9.04 -4.97
N GLY A 7 -12.86 -8.33 -5.75
CA GLY A 7 -12.12 -8.91 -6.87
C GLY A 7 -11.22 -10.07 -6.45
N SER A 8 -10.45 -9.91 -5.37
CA SER A 8 -9.59 -10.97 -4.83
C SER A 8 -10.39 -12.18 -4.34
N ILE A 9 -11.53 -11.97 -3.68
CA ILE A 9 -12.41 -13.07 -3.22
C ILE A 9 -12.99 -13.83 -4.40
N GLY A 10 -13.47 -13.12 -5.43
CA GLY A 10 -13.98 -13.73 -6.66
C GLY A 10 -12.92 -14.62 -7.31
N HIS A 11 -11.69 -14.11 -7.46
CA HIS A 11 -10.58 -14.90 -8.02
C HIS A 11 -10.28 -16.17 -7.22
N VAL A 12 -10.30 -16.11 -5.87
CA VAL A 12 -10.09 -17.30 -5.03
C VAL A 12 -11.23 -18.31 -5.17
N SER A 13 -12.47 -17.84 -5.30
CA SER A 13 -13.63 -18.71 -5.51
C SER A 13 -13.61 -19.40 -6.86
N ASP A 14 -13.10 -18.73 -7.90
CA ASP A 14 -13.05 -19.28 -9.26
C ASP A 14 -11.88 -20.26 -9.45
N THR A 15 -10.80 -20.09 -8.68
CA THR A 15 -9.58 -20.89 -8.83
C THR A 15 -9.56 -22.16 -8.00
N LYS A 16 -10.35 -22.26 -6.93
CA LYS A 16 -10.37 -23.41 -6.03
C LYS A 16 -11.67 -24.20 -6.19
N MET A 17 -11.54 -25.52 -6.29
CA MET A 17 -12.70 -26.40 -6.40
C MET A 17 -13.33 -26.66 -5.03
N GLY A 18 -14.67 -26.74 -5.01
CA GLY A 18 -15.45 -27.00 -3.78
C GLY A 18 -16.14 -25.74 -3.25
N THR A 19 -16.82 -25.86 -2.11
CA THR A 19 -17.48 -24.70 -1.50
C THR A 19 -16.47 -23.77 -0.85
N PHE A 20 -16.72 -22.46 -0.93
CA PHE A 20 -15.81 -21.45 -0.39
C PHE A 20 -15.45 -21.67 1.08
N ALA A 21 -16.41 -22.13 1.88
CA ALA A 21 -16.21 -22.45 3.28
C ALA A 21 -15.18 -23.58 3.52
N MET A 22 -15.07 -24.57 2.62
CA MET A 22 -14.12 -25.68 2.77
C MET A 22 -12.69 -25.25 2.54
N HIS A 23 -12.44 -24.46 1.49
CA HIS A 23 -11.07 -24.08 1.11
C HIS A 23 -10.62 -22.71 1.65
N SER A 24 -11.54 -21.94 2.22
CA SER A 24 -11.28 -20.56 2.67
C SER A 24 -12.11 -20.19 3.90
N CYS A 25 -12.15 -21.10 4.88
CA CYS A 25 -12.90 -20.96 6.13
C CYS A 25 -12.63 -19.64 6.89
N GLN A 26 -11.38 -19.16 6.89
CA GLN A 26 -11.03 -17.87 7.51
C GLN A 26 -11.72 -16.68 6.82
N LEU A 27 -11.65 -16.62 5.48
CA LEU A 27 -12.33 -15.60 4.70
C LEU A 27 -13.86 -15.73 4.80
N TRP A 28 -14.38 -16.97 4.88
CA TRP A 28 -15.79 -17.23 5.10
C TRP A 28 -16.27 -16.69 6.45
N SER A 29 -15.49 -16.92 7.51
CA SER A 29 -15.77 -16.39 8.85
C SER A 29 -15.71 -14.86 8.90
N LEU A 30 -14.77 -14.25 8.17
CA LEU A 30 -14.69 -12.80 8.01
C LEU A 30 -15.89 -12.22 7.24
N ALA A 31 -16.36 -12.93 6.21
CA ALA A 31 -17.53 -12.51 5.42
C ALA A 31 -18.84 -12.54 6.23
N ALA A 32 -18.91 -13.31 7.31
CA ALA A 32 -20.06 -13.32 8.23
C ALA A 32 -20.14 -12.07 9.13
N LEU A 33 -19.10 -11.22 9.16
CA LEU A 33 -19.12 -9.99 9.94
C LEU A 33 -20.01 -8.92 9.28
N SER A 34 -20.90 -8.31 10.05
CA SER A 34 -21.88 -7.32 9.57
C SER A 34 -21.33 -5.91 9.31
N SER A 35 -20.02 -5.68 9.47
CA SER A 35 -19.43 -4.34 9.38
C SER A 35 -18.05 -4.36 8.70
N TRP A 36 -17.91 -3.54 7.67
CA TRP A 36 -16.63 -3.33 6.97
C TRP A 36 -15.51 -2.84 7.90
N THR A 37 -15.83 -2.03 8.90
CA THR A 37 -14.85 -1.58 9.90
C THR A 37 -14.31 -2.73 10.74
N LYS A 38 -15.17 -3.70 11.09
CA LYS A 38 -14.74 -4.91 11.81
C LYS A 38 -13.90 -5.80 10.90
N ILE A 39 -14.33 -6.02 9.65
CA ILE A 39 -13.58 -6.79 8.65
C ILE A 39 -12.18 -6.19 8.47
N TYR A 40 -12.06 -4.88 8.27
CA TYR A 40 -10.79 -4.18 8.12
C TYR A 40 -9.89 -4.40 9.35
N ARG A 41 -10.42 -4.21 10.56
CA ARG A 41 -9.64 -4.43 11.80
C ARG A 41 -9.17 -5.87 11.93
N SER A 42 -10.03 -6.85 11.64
CA SER A 42 -9.67 -8.27 11.69
C SER A 42 -8.58 -8.63 10.67
N LEU A 43 -8.70 -8.13 9.43
CA LEU A 43 -7.67 -8.31 8.41
C LEU A 43 -6.33 -7.66 8.80
N LEU A 44 -6.40 -6.47 9.40
CA LEU A 44 -5.21 -5.77 9.90
C LEU A 44 -4.51 -6.57 11.01
N PHE A 45 -5.24 -7.03 12.02
CA PHE A 45 -4.66 -7.83 13.10
C PHE A 45 -4.10 -9.16 12.61
N MET A 46 -4.79 -9.83 11.68
CA MET A 46 -4.29 -11.04 11.05
C MET A 46 -2.98 -10.76 10.31
N TYR A 47 -2.87 -9.66 9.56
CA TYR A 47 -1.62 -9.27 8.91
C TYR A 47 -0.49 -9.01 9.92
N LEU A 48 -0.77 -8.28 11.00
CA LEU A 48 0.23 -8.02 12.04
C LEU A 48 0.75 -9.32 12.68
N ASN A 49 -0.15 -10.27 12.98
CA ASN A 49 0.20 -11.48 13.71
C ASN A 49 0.75 -12.59 12.82
N GLU A 50 0.11 -12.86 11.69
CA GLU A 50 0.46 -13.99 10.81
C GLU A 50 1.57 -13.66 9.82
N VAL A 51 1.79 -12.37 9.53
CA VAL A 51 2.81 -11.92 8.58
C VAL A 51 3.93 -11.18 9.30
N LEU A 52 3.61 -10.07 9.98
CA LEU A 52 4.66 -9.21 10.55
C LEU A 52 5.33 -9.79 11.81
N ALA A 53 4.63 -10.59 12.59
CA ALA A 53 5.21 -11.26 13.76
C ALA A 53 5.81 -12.63 13.41
N HIS A 54 5.66 -13.09 12.17
CA HIS A 54 6.14 -14.40 11.76
C HIS A 54 7.57 -14.32 11.24
N PHE A 55 8.53 -14.82 12.03
CA PHE A 55 9.96 -14.68 11.76
C PHE A 55 10.36 -15.26 10.39
N GLU A 56 9.83 -16.42 10.01
CA GLU A 56 10.19 -17.07 8.74
C GLU A 56 9.81 -16.24 7.51
N ILE A 57 8.82 -15.37 7.63
CA ILE A 57 8.43 -14.42 6.59
C ILE A 57 9.31 -13.17 6.68
N MET A 58 9.43 -12.61 7.89
CA MET A 58 10.10 -11.33 8.13
C MET A 58 11.62 -11.38 7.91
N GLN A 59 12.26 -12.55 8.04
CA GLN A 59 13.70 -12.71 7.83
C GLN A 59 14.16 -12.30 6.42
N HIS A 60 13.26 -12.33 5.44
CA HIS A 60 13.56 -11.97 4.05
C HIS A 60 13.36 -10.48 3.75
N ILE A 61 12.83 -9.70 4.71
CA ILE A 61 12.62 -8.26 4.52
C ILE A 61 13.97 -7.53 4.54
N ARG A 62 14.19 -6.70 3.52
CA ARG A 62 15.40 -5.89 3.40
C ARG A 62 15.19 -4.50 3.97
N PHE A 63 15.97 -4.17 4.98
CA PHE A 63 16.03 -2.82 5.55
C PHE A 63 17.11 -2.00 4.84
N GLY A 64 16.82 -0.73 4.59
CA GLY A 64 17.68 0.17 3.84
C GLY A 64 17.45 1.63 4.25
N LYS A 65 17.94 2.58 3.45
CA LYS A 65 17.84 4.01 3.79
C LYS A 65 16.40 4.51 3.96
N LEU A 66 15.43 3.93 3.25
CA LEU A 66 14.01 4.30 3.32
C LEU A 66 13.26 3.62 4.48
N MET A 67 13.74 2.46 4.92
CA MET A 67 13.16 1.67 6.00
C MET A 67 14.30 1.15 6.86
N PRO A 68 14.88 2.00 7.74
CA PRO A 68 15.98 1.59 8.60
C PRO A 68 15.48 0.64 9.69
N PHE A 69 16.31 -0.36 10.02
CA PHE A 69 16.09 -1.23 11.17
C PHE A 69 16.69 -0.59 12.43
N SER A 70 16.09 0.53 12.85
CA SER A 70 16.46 1.25 14.06
C SER A 70 15.27 1.29 15.00
N GLU A 71 15.54 1.45 16.31
CA GLU A 71 14.48 1.66 17.29
C GLU A 71 13.57 2.82 16.86
N ALA A 72 12.27 2.60 16.97
CA ALA A 72 11.30 3.63 16.65
C ALA A 72 11.46 4.79 17.65
N ALA A 73 11.56 6.01 17.15
CA ALA A 73 11.59 7.19 18.01
C ALA A 73 10.34 7.21 18.90
N LEU A 74 10.54 7.33 20.22
CA LEU A 74 9.47 7.43 21.21
C LEU A 74 8.48 8.54 20.81
N GLY A 75 7.19 8.22 20.84
CA GLY A 75 6.12 9.16 20.53
C GLY A 75 5.82 9.36 19.04
N ARG A 76 6.51 8.65 18.12
CA ARG A 76 6.15 8.67 16.71
C ARG A 76 4.80 7.94 16.52
N GLN A 77 3.74 8.71 16.38
CA GLN A 77 2.45 8.17 15.95
C GLN A 77 2.64 7.49 14.59
N MET A 78 2.08 6.29 14.45
CA MET A 78 2.12 5.58 13.18
C MET A 78 1.28 6.36 12.17
N GLU A 79 1.95 7.08 11.29
CA GLU A 79 1.29 7.86 10.25
C GLU A 79 0.46 6.92 9.37
N HIS A 80 -0.82 7.24 9.20
CA HIS A 80 -1.67 6.46 8.31
C HIS A 80 -1.16 6.61 6.88
N ALA A 81 -0.86 5.50 6.22
CA ALA A 81 -0.48 5.50 4.81
C ALA A 81 -1.63 6.09 3.99
N ARG A 82 -1.48 7.34 3.55
CA ARG A 82 -2.45 8.00 2.68
C ARG A 82 -2.12 7.64 1.24
N LEU A 83 -2.81 6.61 0.73
CA LEU A 83 -2.72 6.25 -0.68
C LEU A 83 -3.17 7.45 -1.54
N GLY A 84 -2.40 7.78 -2.58
CA GLY A 84 -2.66 8.93 -3.46
C GLY A 84 -2.05 10.26 -3.00
N VAL A 85 -1.44 10.32 -1.81
CA VAL A 85 -0.69 11.52 -1.38
C VAL A 85 0.78 11.37 -1.78
N MET A 86 1.25 12.25 -2.67
CA MET A 86 2.65 12.25 -3.09
C MET A 86 3.57 12.64 -1.94
N SER A 87 4.70 11.93 -1.80
CA SER A 87 5.71 12.31 -0.81
C SER A 87 6.22 13.73 -1.06
N PRO A 88 6.50 14.54 -0.02
CA PRO A 88 6.98 15.90 -0.20
C PRO A 88 8.26 16.02 -1.04
N LEU A 89 9.10 14.97 -1.01
CA LEU A 89 10.30 14.87 -1.84
C LEU A 89 9.96 14.66 -3.31
N ARG A 90 9.05 13.73 -3.61
CA ARG A 90 8.65 13.45 -5.00
C ARG A 90 7.92 14.64 -5.62
N ARG A 91 7.15 15.39 -4.83
CA ARG A 91 6.54 16.65 -5.26
C ARG A 91 7.61 17.67 -5.68
N ARG A 92 8.59 17.93 -4.80
CA ARG A 92 9.70 18.84 -5.10
C ARG A 92 10.51 18.42 -6.32
N GLN A 93 10.76 17.13 -6.49
CA GLN A 93 11.48 16.63 -7.67
C GLN A 93 10.71 16.88 -8.98
N LEU A 94 9.39 16.77 -8.96
CA LEU A 94 8.56 17.06 -10.13
C LEU A 94 8.48 18.56 -10.42
N GLU A 95 8.39 19.40 -9.37
CA GLU A 95 8.45 20.86 -9.51
C GLU A 95 9.77 21.29 -10.16
N LEU A 96 10.91 20.77 -9.68
CA LEU A 96 12.23 21.04 -10.26
C LEU A 96 12.33 20.55 -11.72
N LYS A 97 11.83 19.35 -12.02
CA LYS A 97 11.79 18.83 -13.40
C LYS A 97 10.96 19.73 -14.32
N LEU A 98 9.80 20.17 -13.85
CA LEU A 98 8.93 21.06 -14.61
C LEU A 98 9.60 22.43 -14.84
N GLU A 99 10.31 22.95 -13.84
CA GLU A 99 11.09 24.19 -13.98
C GLU A 99 12.23 24.04 -14.99
N GLU A 100 12.95 22.92 -14.99
CA GLU A 100 13.99 22.61 -15.98
C GLU A 100 13.41 22.48 -17.39
N GLU A 101 12.28 21.79 -17.55
CA GLU A 101 11.57 21.65 -18.83
C GLU A 101 11.10 23.02 -19.36
N ARG A 102 10.56 23.88 -18.48
CA ARG A 102 10.16 25.26 -18.86
C ARG A 102 11.35 26.12 -19.28
N ARG A 103 12.52 25.95 -18.65
CA ARG A 103 13.75 26.66 -19.03
C ARG A 103 14.30 26.17 -20.37
N GLN A 104 14.18 24.87 -20.66
CA GLN A 104 14.62 24.28 -21.93
C GLN A 104 13.69 24.59 -23.11
N GLN A 105 12.40 24.88 -22.85
CA GLN A 105 11.43 25.32 -23.87
C GLN A 105 11.42 26.83 -24.15
N ALA A 106 12.18 27.64 -23.40
CA ALA A 106 12.26 29.09 -23.59
C ALA A 106 13.45 29.63 -24.43
N PRO A 107 14.03 28.95 -25.45
CA PRO A 107 15.04 29.58 -26.31
C PRO A 107 14.46 30.34 -27.52
N ASP A 108 13.15 30.32 -27.79
CA ASP A 108 12.59 30.79 -29.08
C ASP A 108 11.77 32.10 -29.04
N GLN A 109 11.89 32.89 -27.96
CA GLN A 109 11.29 34.24 -27.90
C GLN A 109 12.29 35.29 -27.42
N ALA A 110 13.42 35.39 -28.12
CA ALA A 110 14.33 36.52 -28.01
C ALA A 110 15.08 36.77 -29.33
N GLN A 111 14.36 36.79 -30.45
CA GLN A 111 14.87 37.35 -31.70
C GLN A 111 13.70 37.70 -32.63
N THR A 112 13.33 38.97 -32.65
CA THR A 112 12.73 39.61 -33.83
C THR A 112 13.23 41.06 -33.90
N PRO A 113 13.41 41.59 -35.12
CA PRO A 113 14.38 42.63 -35.47
C PRO A 113 14.06 44.04 -34.99
#